data_AF-A0A3D1I7X6-F1
#
_entry.id   AF-A0A3D1I7X6-F1
#
_cell.length_a   1.000
_cell.length_b   1.000
_cell.length_c   1.000
_cell.angle_alpha   90.00
_cell.angle_beta   90.00
_cell.angle_gamma   90.00
#
_symmetry.space_group_name_H-M   'P 1'
#
loop_
_entity.id
_entity.type
_entity.pdbx_description
1 polymer ?
#
loop_
_entity_poly.entity_id
_entity_poly.type
_entity_poly.pdbx_seq_one_letter_code
_entity_poly.pdbx_strand_id
1 'polypeptide(L)'
;AAGDDAYSAGTYSQGASYWFSIGVLWDKAGHDSYSAHYYSQASAMHLCAAYLVDEAGNDAYTVRTGAMHAIGHDYGLAVLLDRSGNDVYAGSDSRPGIGSANGVGLFVDAAGDDRYQGPPAVASAARDSGSVGLFADLGGQDLYARGLSDGSVRLEPQWAAALDAEGVAAASPAAQAPERLKPGSKPDPGPEELERLFRAASGWGVGTQADAVRQATDELIAIGKPALEWMLREKLASADRLSLRAFEAVIGALKPEGGAMLAPYLSSAKSTERENAWRLARSQAVPEAATALDAGLADPKTRLSAVGWAGATKAGSAVPRLVEWAGGDDRTLALACLAALRSIGSPQAIPALRKLAVAEDLGLRKAAVAALARFPDEALSLGTALQQRGIREQRIGIELLAAAGTDAALALVVSALDSAKPELRLEAVRCLTEVDPARYRAQIAKLAEDPDPDVRLAVRWALGKTSGR
;
A
#
# COMPACT_ATOMS: atom_id res chain seq x y z
N ALA A 1 -2.72 -20.22 -10.79
CA ALA A 1 -2.85 -19.96 -12.22
C ALA A 1 -1.42 -19.82 -12.73
N ALA A 2 -1.11 -19.12 -13.81
CA ALA A 2 0.26 -18.74 -14.15
C ALA A 2 0.20 -17.45 -14.99
N GLY A 3 0.99 -16.43 -14.62
CA GLY A 3 1.03 -15.06 -15.16
C GLY A 3 0.79 -14.02 -14.05
N ASP A 4 1.30 -12.79 -14.19
CA ASP A 4 1.03 -11.64 -13.27
C ASP A 4 -0.49 -11.35 -13.18
N ASP A 5 -1.12 -11.88 -12.15
CA ASP A 5 -2.53 -11.78 -11.88
C ASP A 5 -2.83 -10.67 -10.85
N ALA A 6 -4.03 -10.09 -10.96
CA ALA A 6 -4.52 -9.09 -10.02
C ALA A 6 -5.74 -9.63 -9.26
N TYR A 7 -5.50 -10.17 -8.08
CA TYR A 7 -6.53 -10.67 -7.18
C TYR A 7 -7.06 -9.52 -6.32
N SER A 8 -8.23 -8.98 -6.69
CA SER A 8 -8.89 -7.92 -5.91
C SER A 8 -10.17 -8.46 -5.27
N ALA A 9 -10.24 -8.41 -3.95
CA ALA A 9 -11.38 -8.95 -3.21
C ALA A 9 -11.72 -8.15 -1.95
N GLY A 10 -12.89 -8.39 -1.38
CA GLY A 10 -13.38 -7.74 -0.17
C GLY A 10 -12.99 -8.52 1.09
N THR A 11 -13.96 -9.22 1.66
CA THR A 11 -13.85 -9.97 2.91
C THR A 11 -14.04 -11.46 2.67
N TYR A 12 -13.35 -12.33 3.43
CA TYR A 12 -13.45 -13.80 3.31
C TYR A 12 -13.09 -14.28 1.90
N SER A 13 -11.85 -13.99 1.48
CA SER A 13 -11.38 -14.28 0.12
C SER A 13 -9.92 -14.73 0.09
N GLN A 14 -9.42 -15.08 -1.09
CA GLN A 14 -8.00 -15.44 -1.31
C GLN A 14 -7.55 -16.57 -0.37
N GLY A 15 -8.17 -17.73 -0.52
CA GLY A 15 -7.88 -18.91 0.30
C GLY A 15 -8.53 -18.92 1.69
N ALA A 16 -9.33 -17.90 2.05
CA ALA A 16 -10.05 -17.88 3.33
C ALA A 16 -11.19 -18.92 3.41
N SER A 17 -11.52 -19.33 4.64
CA SER A 17 -12.58 -20.29 4.95
C SER A 17 -13.30 -19.97 6.27
N TYR A 18 -14.53 -20.47 6.40
CA TYR A 18 -15.41 -20.19 7.53
C TYR A 18 -16.27 -21.44 7.85
N TRP A 19 -16.26 -21.93 9.09
CA TRP A 19 -16.99 -23.10 9.60
C TRP A 19 -16.97 -24.37 8.72
N PHE A 20 -16.26 -25.41 9.15
CA PHE A 20 -16.29 -26.76 8.55
C PHE A 20 -15.99 -26.81 7.05
N SER A 21 -15.30 -25.80 6.53
CA SER A 21 -14.97 -25.65 5.11
C SER A 21 -13.47 -25.66 4.86
N ILE A 22 -13.11 -25.78 3.58
CA ILE A 22 -11.74 -25.63 3.11
C ILE A 22 -11.71 -24.51 2.07
N GLY A 23 -10.82 -23.54 2.27
CA GLY A 23 -10.50 -22.49 1.30
C GLY A 23 -9.13 -22.76 0.72
N VAL A 24 -9.00 -22.68 -0.60
CA VAL A 24 -7.71 -22.84 -1.29
C VAL A 24 -7.58 -21.75 -2.34
N LEU A 25 -6.47 -21.02 -2.31
CA LEU A 25 -5.94 -20.29 -3.45
C LEU A 25 -4.59 -20.92 -3.80
N TRP A 26 -4.40 -21.22 -5.08
CA TRP A 26 -3.16 -21.81 -5.58
C TRP A 26 -2.74 -21.08 -6.85
N ASP A 27 -1.72 -20.25 -6.72
CA ASP A 27 -0.97 -19.74 -7.85
C ASP A 27 0.32 -20.53 -8.08
N LYS A 28 0.75 -20.61 -9.34
CA LYS A 28 1.94 -21.36 -9.72
C LYS A 28 3.11 -20.46 -10.12
N ALA A 29 2.86 -19.30 -10.69
CA ALA A 29 3.95 -18.44 -11.17
C ALA A 29 3.38 -17.10 -11.63
N GLY A 30 3.98 -15.96 -11.27
CA GLY A 30 3.55 -14.64 -11.71
C GLY A 30 4.16 -13.54 -10.85
N HIS A 31 4.01 -12.26 -11.21
CA HIS A 31 4.21 -11.16 -10.26
C HIS A 31 2.86 -10.60 -9.87
N ASP A 32 2.24 -11.25 -8.92
CA ASP A 32 0.85 -11.15 -8.59
C ASP A 32 0.60 -10.03 -7.58
N SER A 33 -0.56 -9.42 -7.71
CA SER A 33 -1.05 -8.44 -6.74
C SER A 33 -2.28 -8.98 -6.05
N TYR A 34 -2.11 -9.37 -4.79
CA TYR A 34 -3.16 -9.82 -3.91
C TYR A 34 -3.62 -8.64 -3.04
N SER A 35 -4.80 -8.09 -3.35
CA SER A 35 -5.40 -6.98 -2.60
C SER A 35 -6.73 -7.39 -1.99
N ALA A 36 -6.84 -7.32 -0.66
CA ALA A 36 -8.07 -7.59 0.05
C ALA A 36 -8.39 -6.58 1.17
N HIS A 37 -9.61 -6.64 1.70
CA HIS A 37 -10.05 -5.75 2.78
C HIS A 37 -9.88 -6.35 4.18
N TYR A 38 -10.42 -7.55 4.43
CA TYR A 38 -10.54 -8.17 5.76
C TYR A 38 -10.66 -9.70 5.66
N TYR A 39 -10.19 -10.49 6.65
CA TYR A 39 -10.29 -11.97 6.64
C TYR A 39 -9.90 -12.62 5.29
N SER A 40 -8.67 -12.40 4.83
CA SER A 40 -8.20 -12.91 3.54
C SER A 40 -6.80 -13.52 3.63
N GLN A 41 -6.29 -14.07 2.53
CA GLN A 41 -4.92 -14.59 2.39
C GLN A 41 -4.61 -15.68 3.43
N ALA A 42 -5.23 -16.85 3.20
CA ALA A 42 -5.24 -17.98 4.12
C ALA A 42 -5.80 -17.65 5.52
N SER A 43 -7.03 -17.14 5.58
CA SER A 43 -7.73 -16.90 6.84
C SER A 43 -8.70 -18.06 7.17
N ALA A 44 -8.41 -18.88 8.17
CA ALA A 44 -9.27 -19.98 8.62
C ALA A 44 -10.04 -19.60 9.89
N MET A 45 -11.35 -19.37 9.77
CA MET A 45 -12.21 -18.99 10.90
C MET A 45 -13.17 -20.12 11.29
N HIS A 46 -12.96 -20.67 12.49
CA HIS A 46 -13.81 -21.69 13.13
C HIS A 46 -13.79 -23.06 12.45
N LEU A 47 -13.06 -24.03 13.03
CA LEU A 47 -13.13 -25.47 12.70
C LEU A 47 -13.04 -25.73 11.18
N CYS A 48 -12.09 -25.08 10.51
CA CYS A 48 -11.93 -25.09 9.05
C CYS A 48 -10.45 -25.06 8.65
N ALA A 49 -10.17 -25.17 7.36
CA ALA A 49 -8.80 -25.06 6.84
C ALA A 49 -8.70 -24.04 5.70
N ALA A 50 -7.60 -23.30 5.63
CA ALA A 50 -7.33 -22.27 4.64
C ALA A 50 -5.91 -22.43 4.10
N TYR A 51 -5.78 -22.48 2.78
CA TYR A 51 -4.50 -22.62 2.09
C TYR A 51 -4.36 -21.49 1.08
N LEU A 52 -3.24 -20.78 1.13
CA LEU A 52 -2.76 -19.95 0.04
C LEU A 52 -1.38 -20.47 -0.32
N VAL A 53 -1.23 -20.92 -1.57
CA VAL A 53 0.06 -21.36 -2.10
C VAL A 53 0.37 -20.48 -3.30
N ASP A 54 1.52 -19.83 -3.26
CA ASP A 54 2.18 -19.31 -4.45
C ASP A 54 3.45 -20.12 -4.67
N GLU A 55 3.69 -20.51 -5.92
CA GLU A 55 4.87 -21.31 -6.24
C GLU A 55 6.03 -20.47 -6.82
N ALA A 56 5.80 -19.25 -7.32
CA ALA A 56 6.89 -18.40 -7.82
C ALA A 56 6.49 -16.96 -8.20
N GLY A 57 7.34 -16.02 -7.81
CA GLY A 57 7.53 -14.70 -8.38
C GLY A 57 7.42 -13.59 -7.35
N ASN A 58 7.65 -12.34 -7.75
CA ASN A 58 7.69 -11.19 -6.86
C ASN A 58 6.29 -10.59 -6.69
N ASP A 59 5.68 -10.91 -5.56
CA ASP A 59 4.28 -10.72 -5.28
C ASP A 59 4.04 -9.67 -4.20
N ALA A 60 2.85 -9.07 -4.27
CA ALA A 60 2.40 -8.09 -3.31
C ALA A 60 1.13 -8.59 -2.61
N TYR A 61 1.29 -9.02 -1.36
CA TYR A 61 0.22 -9.43 -0.46
C TYR A 61 -0.21 -8.26 0.41
N THR A 62 -1.35 -7.67 0.07
CA THR A 62 -1.87 -6.48 0.74
C THR A 62 -3.28 -6.70 1.27
N VAL A 63 -3.44 -6.61 2.59
CA VAL A 63 -4.77 -6.59 3.23
C VAL A 63 -4.93 -5.32 4.04
N ARG A 64 -6.03 -4.61 3.83
CA ARG A 64 -6.21 -3.28 4.42
C ARG A 64 -6.16 -3.30 5.95
N THR A 65 -6.84 -4.25 6.59
CA THR A 65 -6.92 -4.39 8.05
C THR A 65 -7.37 -5.81 8.45
N GLY A 66 -7.12 -6.20 9.70
CA GLY A 66 -7.67 -7.41 10.30
C GLY A 66 -6.86 -8.69 10.09
N ALA A 67 -7.60 -9.80 9.98
CA ALA A 67 -7.08 -11.16 9.82
C ALA A 67 -6.53 -11.37 8.40
N MET A 68 -5.23 -11.68 8.31
CA MET A 68 -4.46 -11.81 7.06
C MET A 68 -3.22 -12.70 7.27
N HIS A 69 -2.56 -13.06 6.16
CA HIS A 69 -1.24 -13.73 6.11
C HIS A 69 -1.14 -14.97 7.01
N ALA A 70 -1.98 -15.98 6.75
CA ALA A 70 -2.07 -17.24 7.51
C ALA A 70 -2.51 -17.07 8.98
N ILE A 71 -3.81 -16.85 9.18
CA ILE A 71 -4.41 -16.81 10.52
C ILE A 71 -5.36 -17.99 10.74
N GLY A 72 -4.98 -18.85 11.68
CA GLY A 72 -5.83 -19.91 12.20
C GLY A 72 -6.57 -19.42 13.44
N HIS A 73 -7.90 -19.41 13.38
CA HIS A 73 -8.77 -19.01 14.49
C HIS A 73 -9.76 -20.11 14.85
N ASP A 74 -9.93 -20.37 16.15
CA ASP A 74 -10.97 -21.26 16.67
C ASP A 74 -10.89 -22.67 16.08
N TYR A 75 -9.78 -23.36 16.38
CA TYR A 75 -9.41 -24.65 15.77
C TYR A 75 -9.27 -24.61 14.24
N GLY A 76 -9.16 -23.43 13.65
CA GLY A 76 -8.83 -23.25 12.23
C GLY A 76 -7.34 -23.51 11.95
N LEU A 77 -7.06 -24.18 10.83
CA LEU A 77 -5.71 -24.33 10.28
C LEU A 77 -5.54 -23.39 9.09
N ALA A 78 -4.59 -22.47 9.17
CA ALA A 78 -4.21 -21.60 8.07
C ALA A 78 -2.78 -21.86 7.64
N VAL A 79 -2.58 -22.04 6.33
CA VAL A 79 -1.26 -22.23 5.72
C VAL A 79 -1.10 -21.23 4.59
N LEU A 80 -0.08 -20.38 4.68
CA LEU A 80 0.43 -19.60 3.56
C LEU A 80 1.83 -20.11 3.25
N LEU A 81 2.02 -20.54 2.01
CA LEU A 81 3.30 -21.01 1.48
C LEU A 81 3.61 -20.18 0.24
N ASP A 82 4.65 -19.36 0.33
CA ASP A 82 5.33 -18.83 -0.84
C ASP A 82 6.63 -19.61 -1.05
N ARG A 83 6.97 -19.90 -2.30
CA ARG A 83 8.07 -20.80 -2.63
C ARG A 83 9.29 -20.10 -3.22
N SER A 84 9.14 -18.92 -3.80
CA SER A 84 10.27 -18.14 -4.31
C SER A 84 9.78 -16.79 -4.83
N GLY A 85 10.47 -15.71 -4.50
CA GLY A 85 10.02 -14.38 -4.89
C GLY A 85 10.68 -13.32 -4.03
N ASN A 86 10.77 -12.09 -4.52
CA ASN A 86 11.07 -10.95 -3.64
C ASN A 86 9.75 -10.24 -3.32
N ASP A 87 9.17 -10.60 -2.18
CA ASP A 87 7.78 -10.41 -1.88
C ASP A 87 7.53 -9.31 -0.84
N VAL A 88 6.29 -8.84 -0.82
CA VAL A 88 5.85 -7.81 0.12
C VAL A 88 4.56 -8.23 0.80
N TYR A 89 4.63 -8.35 2.13
CA TYR A 89 3.52 -8.72 3.00
C TYR A 89 3.10 -7.53 3.88
N ALA A 90 2.04 -6.84 3.48
CA ALA A 90 1.64 -5.57 4.05
C ALA A 90 0.16 -5.49 4.47
N GLY A 91 -0.09 -4.76 5.55
CA GLY A 91 -1.41 -4.49 6.10
C GLY A 91 -1.32 -3.83 7.47
N SER A 92 -2.36 -3.08 7.88
CA SER A 92 -2.33 -2.33 9.15
C SER A 92 -2.13 -3.23 10.36
N ASP A 93 -2.70 -4.45 10.29
CA ASP A 93 -2.66 -5.46 11.34
C ASP A 93 -1.86 -6.71 10.91
N SER A 94 -1.04 -6.59 9.85
CA SER A 94 -0.21 -7.69 9.36
C SER A 94 0.63 -8.25 10.49
N ARG A 95 0.58 -9.58 10.64
CA ARG A 95 1.39 -10.42 11.54
C ARG A 95 1.46 -11.80 10.90
N PRO A 96 2.42 -12.08 10.01
CA PRO A 96 2.49 -13.36 9.31
C PRO A 96 2.52 -14.56 10.28
N GLY A 97 1.67 -15.57 10.06
CA GLY A 97 1.63 -16.81 10.85
C GLY A 97 0.99 -16.65 12.24
N ILE A 98 -0.33 -16.53 12.31
CA ILE A 98 -1.07 -16.28 13.56
C ILE A 98 -1.84 -17.52 14.02
N GLY A 99 -1.58 -17.95 15.24
CA GLY A 99 -2.48 -18.83 16.01
C GLY A 99 -3.35 -18.02 16.96
N SER A 100 -4.67 -18.12 16.84
CA SER A 100 -5.62 -17.48 17.74
C SER A 100 -6.74 -18.43 18.16
N ALA A 101 -7.20 -18.33 19.41
CA ALA A 101 -8.30 -19.14 19.93
C ALA A 101 -8.15 -20.65 19.61
N ASN A 102 -7.01 -21.26 19.93
CA ASN A 102 -6.71 -22.68 19.65
C ASN A 102 -6.47 -23.00 18.16
N GLY A 103 -6.37 -21.98 17.31
CA GLY A 103 -6.05 -22.13 15.91
C GLY A 103 -4.55 -22.25 15.65
N VAL A 104 -4.22 -22.65 14.43
CA VAL A 104 -2.86 -22.84 13.93
C VAL A 104 -2.65 -21.98 12.70
N GLY A 105 -1.71 -21.03 12.77
CA GLY A 105 -1.23 -20.28 11.62
C GLY A 105 0.18 -20.69 11.27
N LEU A 106 0.38 -21.14 10.03
CA LEU A 106 1.67 -21.50 9.45
C LEU A 106 1.94 -20.59 8.26
N PHE A 107 3.00 -19.80 8.35
CA PHE A 107 3.50 -18.98 7.26
C PHE A 107 4.91 -19.45 6.90
N VAL A 108 5.13 -19.78 5.64
CA VAL A 108 6.44 -20.16 5.12
C VAL A 108 6.70 -19.35 3.86
N ASP A 109 7.77 -18.57 3.89
CA ASP A 109 8.43 -18.08 2.69
C ASP A 109 9.70 -18.90 2.48
N ALA A 110 9.90 -19.42 1.27
CA ALA A 110 10.96 -20.37 1.03
C ALA A 110 12.24 -19.73 0.45
N ALA A 111 12.15 -18.58 -0.22
CA ALA A 111 13.31 -17.94 -0.85
C ALA A 111 13.04 -16.53 -1.40
N GLY A 112 13.94 -15.60 -1.12
CA GLY A 112 14.09 -14.31 -1.82
C GLY A 112 14.31 -13.15 -0.85
N ASP A 113 14.34 -11.91 -1.34
CA ASP A 113 14.58 -10.73 -0.49
C ASP A 113 13.26 -10.03 -0.13
N ASP A 114 12.72 -10.38 1.03
CA ASP A 114 11.32 -10.15 1.40
C ASP A 114 11.10 -9.00 2.38
N ARG A 115 9.86 -8.51 2.40
CA ARG A 115 9.46 -7.36 3.22
C ARG A 115 8.21 -7.67 4.04
N TYR A 116 8.38 -7.67 5.36
CA TYR A 116 7.32 -7.98 6.32
C TYR A 116 6.96 -6.77 7.17
N GLN A 117 5.71 -6.31 7.09
CA GLN A 117 5.25 -5.14 7.87
C GLN A 117 4.93 -5.46 9.35
N GLY A 118 4.64 -6.73 9.63
CA GLY A 118 4.15 -7.22 10.91
C GLY A 118 5.19 -7.99 11.70
N PRO A 119 5.11 -8.02 13.06
CA PRO A 119 5.83 -9.02 13.81
C PRO A 119 5.32 -10.42 13.41
N PRO A 120 6.19 -11.32 12.93
CA PRO A 120 5.80 -12.66 12.51
C PRO A 120 5.61 -13.59 13.70
N ALA A 121 4.91 -14.72 13.52
CA ALA A 121 4.65 -15.75 14.52
C ALA A 121 4.04 -15.21 15.82
N VAL A 122 2.72 -15.00 15.80
CA VAL A 122 1.98 -14.57 17.00
C VAL A 122 1.02 -15.67 17.41
N ALA A 123 1.10 -16.06 18.69
CA ALA A 123 0.17 -17.01 19.28
C ALA A 123 -0.41 -16.48 20.59
N SER A 124 -1.54 -17.05 21.01
CA SER A 124 -2.16 -16.73 22.30
C SER A 124 -2.70 -17.98 22.99
N ALA A 125 -2.60 -17.99 24.32
CA ALA A 125 -3.37 -18.90 25.16
C ALA A 125 -4.84 -18.49 25.12
N ALA A 126 -5.72 -19.44 24.86
CA ALA A 126 -7.15 -19.19 24.74
C ALA A 126 -7.94 -20.49 24.96
N ARG A 127 -9.13 -20.35 25.55
CA ARG A 127 -10.11 -21.44 25.76
C ARG A 127 -9.48 -22.70 26.37
N ASP A 128 -8.82 -22.49 27.51
CA ASP A 128 -8.19 -23.54 28.32
C ASP A 128 -7.10 -24.37 27.60
N SER A 129 -6.60 -23.88 26.44
CA SER A 129 -5.40 -24.41 25.77
C SER A 129 -4.57 -23.29 25.12
N GLY A 130 -3.71 -23.63 24.15
CA GLY A 130 -2.87 -22.70 23.39
C GLY A 130 -3.20 -22.70 21.90
N SER A 131 -2.77 -21.64 21.23
CA SER A 131 -2.76 -21.56 19.76
C SER A 131 -1.33 -21.76 19.26
N VAL A 132 -1.15 -22.05 17.97
CA VAL A 132 0.19 -22.19 17.38
C VAL A 132 0.40 -21.15 16.28
N GLY A 133 1.44 -20.33 16.42
CA GLY A 133 1.84 -19.35 15.41
C GLY A 133 3.25 -19.64 14.94
N LEU A 134 3.40 -20.03 13.67
CA LEU A 134 4.68 -20.38 13.08
C LEU A 134 4.96 -19.49 11.87
N PHE A 135 6.17 -18.97 11.85
CA PHE A 135 6.73 -18.24 10.72
C PHE A 135 8.11 -18.81 10.42
N ALA A 136 8.36 -19.08 9.14
CA ALA A 136 9.67 -19.43 8.66
C ALA A 136 9.91 -18.67 7.36
N ASP A 137 10.89 -17.77 7.38
CA ASP A 137 11.62 -17.37 6.20
C ASP A 137 12.82 -18.31 6.06
N LEU A 138 12.97 -18.94 4.90
CA LEU A 138 13.98 -19.98 4.68
C LEU A 138 15.17 -19.50 3.84
N GLY A 139 15.22 -18.24 3.44
CA GLY A 139 16.45 -17.64 2.93
C GLY A 139 16.22 -16.36 2.13
N GLY A 140 17.09 -15.40 2.38
CA GLY A 140 16.94 -14.06 1.83
C GLY A 140 17.90 -13.08 2.48
N GLN A 141 17.82 -11.81 2.08
CA GLN A 141 18.17 -10.69 2.95
C GLN A 141 16.93 -9.88 3.26
N ASP A 142 16.35 -10.10 4.44
CA ASP A 142 14.97 -9.75 4.70
C ASP A 142 14.81 -8.49 5.53
N LEU A 143 13.72 -7.77 5.28
CA LEU A 143 13.38 -6.54 5.98
C LEU A 143 12.11 -6.71 6.79
N TYR A 144 12.30 -6.80 8.10
CA TYR A 144 11.22 -6.81 9.08
C TYR A 144 11.00 -5.41 9.63
N ALA A 145 9.79 -4.89 9.47
CA ALA A 145 9.45 -3.62 10.10
C ALA A 145 9.47 -3.74 11.63
N ARG A 146 9.09 -4.90 12.19
CA ARG A 146 8.96 -5.17 13.63
C ARG A 146 9.11 -6.67 13.92
N GLY A 147 9.56 -7.01 15.13
CA GLY A 147 9.38 -8.34 15.74
C GLY A 147 10.39 -9.42 15.38
N LEU A 148 11.14 -9.28 14.28
CA LEU A 148 12.25 -10.15 13.92
C LEU A 148 13.37 -9.29 13.29
N SER A 149 14.53 -9.89 13.06
CA SER A 149 15.61 -9.32 12.25
C SER A 149 16.11 -10.40 11.28
N ASP A 150 16.70 -9.96 10.17
CA ASP A 150 17.38 -10.83 9.20
C ASP A 150 18.36 -11.79 9.90
N GLY A 151 18.34 -13.07 9.54
CA GLY A 151 19.15 -14.15 10.10
C GLY A 151 18.89 -14.47 11.58
N SER A 152 17.72 -14.11 12.13
CA SER A 152 17.44 -14.29 13.56
C SER A 152 16.31 -15.27 13.86
N VAL A 153 16.37 -15.86 15.06
CA VAL A 153 15.33 -16.72 15.59
C VAL A 153 14.68 -16.05 16.78
N ARG A 154 13.35 -16.09 16.82
CA ARG A 154 12.54 -15.69 17.97
C ARG A 154 11.67 -16.86 18.42
N LEU A 155 11.94 -17.35 19.62
CA LEU A 155 11.12 -18.37 20.26
C LEU A 155 10.26 -17.71 21.34
N GLU A 156 8.95 -17.88 21.23
CA GLU A 156 8.03 -17.60 22.32
C GLU A 156 7.69 -18.93 23.01
N PRO A 157 8.03 -19.11 24.29
CA PRO A 157 7.84 -20.38 24.97
C PRO A 157 6.42 -20.94 24.78
N GLN A 158 6.35 -22.22 24.43
CA GLN A 158 5.15 -23.06 24.26
C GLN A 158 4.39 -22.95 22.92
N TRP A 159 4.28 -21.77 22.29
CA TRP A 159 3.20 -21.55 21.30
C TRP A 159 3.60 -20.87 19.99
N ALA A 160 4.72 -20.15 19.93
CA ALA A 160 5.12 -19.50 18.69
C ALA A 160 6.63 -19.54 18.45
N ALA A 161 6.99 -19.61 17.18
CA ALA A 161 8.36 -19.53 16.71
C ALA A 161 8.40 -18.78 15.38
N ALA A 162 9.25 -17.76 15.31
CA ALA A 162 9.66 -17.15 14.07
C ALA A 162 11.12 -17.51 13.81
N LEU A 163 11.38 -18.06 12.64
CA LEU A 163 12.70 -18.33 12.11
C LEU A 163 12.87 -17.45 10.88
N ASP A 164 13.97 -16.71 10.86
CA ASP A 164 14.61 -16.30 9.64
C ASP A 164 15.89 -17.12 9.55
N ALA A 165 15.93 -18.05 8.59
CA ALA A 165 17.09 -18.88 8.37
C ALA A 165 18.07 -18.12 7.49
N GLU A 166 19.31 -17.92 7.98
CA GLU A 166 20.42 -17.57 7.10
C GLU A 166 20.47 -18.61 5.98
N GLY A 167 20.11 -18.19 4.77
CA GLY A 167 20.02 -19.10 3.64
C GLY A 167 21.34 -19.85 3.49
N VAL A 168 21.32 -21.17 3.61
CA VAL A 168 22.34 -21.98 2.93
C VAL A 168 22.13 -21.64 1.48
N ALA A 169 23.06 -20.86 0.92
CA ALA A 169 23.04 -20.52 -0.49
C ALA A 169 22.98 -21.82 -1.30
N ALA A 170 21.77 -22.28 -1.60
CA ALA A 170 21.52 -22.98 -2.84
C ALA A 170 21.91 -21.93 -3.86
N ALA A 171 23.07 -22.14 -4.47
CA ALA A 171 23.61 -21.25 -5.47
C ALA A 171 22.63 -21.20 -6.66
N SER A 172 21.59 -20.38 -6.55
CA SER A 172 21.30 -19.46 -7.63
C SER A 172 22.51 -18.53 -7.68
N PRO A 173 23.14 -18.35 -8.86
CA PRO A 173 24.26 -17.43 -8.95
C PRO A 173 23.78 -16.10 -8.39
N ALA A 174 24.46 -15.62 -7.35
CA ALA A 174 24.25 -14.28 -6.86
C ALA A 174 24.36 -13.35 -8.07
N ALA A 175 23.24 -12.80 -8.52
CA ALA A 175 23.27 -11.62 -9.34
C ALA A 175 23.85 -10.55 -8.42
N GLN A 176 25.16 -10.33 -8.54
CA GLN A 176 25.80 -9.09 -8.10
C GLN A 176 24.82 -7.97 -8.45
N ALA A 177 24.45 -7.12 -7.49
CA ALA A 177 23.74 -5.89 -7.83
C ALA A 177 24.54 -5.23 -8.97
N PRO A 178 24.02 -5.21 -10.21
CA PRO A 178 24.86 -4.90 -11.34
C PRO A 178 25.31 -3.46 -11.17
N GLU A 179 26.57 -3.22 -11.47
CA GLU A 179 27.07 -1.88 -11.69
C GLU A 179 26.08 -1.20 -12.65
N ARG A 180 25.33 -0.17 -12.18
CA ARG A 180 24.33 0.52 -13.01
C ARG A 180 25.02 0.93 -14.31
N LEU A 181 24.68 0.27 -15.41
CA LEU A 181 25.29 0.57 -16.70
C LEU A 181 25.03 2.04 -17.00
N LYS A 182 26.11 2.80 -17.24
CA LYS A 182 26.01 4.24 -17.48
C LYS A 182 25.30 4.45 -18.81
N PRO A 183 24.22 5.25 -18.86
CA PRO A 183 23.59 5.57 -20.14
C PRO A 183 24.58 6.20 -21.13
N GLY A 184 24.55 5.72 -22.38
CA GLY A 184 25.51 6.10 -23.42
C GLY A 184 26.83 5.32 -23.37
N SER A 185 26.93 4.25 -22.58
CA SER A 185 28.09 3.35 -22.58
C SER A 185 28.14 2.41 -23.80
N LYS A 186 27.01 2.24 -24.51
CA LYS A 186 26.92 1.50 -25.77
C LYS A 186 26.49 2.41 -26.93
N PRO A 187 27.02 2.20 -28.15
CA PRO A 187 26.60 2.97 -29.33
C PRO A 187 25.18 2.59 -29.76
N ASP A 188 24.56 3.43 -30.60
CA ASP A 188 23.29 3.10 -31.26
C ASP A 188 23.47 1.88 -32.19
N PRO A 189 22.79 0.76 -31.92
CA PRO A 189 22.93 -0.44 -32.74
C PRO A 189 22.00 -0.46 -33.96
N GLY A 190 21.17 0.56 -34.15
CA GLY A 190 20.17 0.64 -35.21
C GLY A 190 18.81 0.03 -34.86
N PRO A 191 17.79 0.29 -35.69
CA PRO A 191 16.38 0.04 -35.34
C PRO A 191 16.02 -1.45 -35.19
N GLU A 192 16.67 -2.35 -35.93
CA GLU A 192 16.39 -3.79 -35.84
C GLU A 192 16.84 -4.38 -34.50
N GLU A 193 17.99 -3.93 -33.99
CA GLU A 193 18.49 -4.32 -32.68
C GLU A 193 17.62 -3.73 -31.57
N LEU A 194 17.30 -2.43 -31.67
CA LEU A 194 16.43 -1.76 -30.70
C LEU A 194 15.04 -2.41 -30.63
N GLU A 195 14.48 -2.84 -31.77
CA GLU A 195 13.25 -3.63 -31.81
C GLU A 195 13.37 -4.93 -31.02
N ARG A 196 14.46 -5.67 -31.21
CA ARG A 196 14.69 -6.93 -30.52
C ARG A 196 14.83 -6.71 -29.01
N LEU A 197 15.65 -5.75 -28.60
CA LEU A 197 15.88 -5.41 -27.20
C LEU A 197 14.59 -4.92 -26.54
N PHE A 198 13.86 -4.01 -27.19
CA PHE A 198 12.59 -3.51 -26.64
C PHE A 198 11.54 -4.61 -26.52
N ARG A 199 11.44 -5.52 -27.50
CA ARG A 199 10.53 -6.67 -27.40
C ARG A 199 10.90 -7.58 -26.24
N ALA A 200 12.19 -7.84 -26.03
CA ALA A 200 12.67 -8.63 -24.91
C ALA A 200 12.42 -7.91 -23.56
N ALA A 201 12.68 -6.61 -23.47
CA ALA A 201 12.44 -5.80 -22.27
C ALA A 201 10.95 -5.61 -21.96
N SER A 202 10.08 -5.67 -22.97
CA SER A 202 8.61 -5.63 -22.83
C SER A 202 8.01 -7.01 -22.53
N GLY A 203 8.85 -8.05 -22.45
CA GLY A 203 8.45 -9.39 -22.07
C GLY A 203 8.06 -9.49 -20.59
N TRP A 204 7.57 -10.66 -20.21
CA TRP A 204 7.26 -10.97 -18.83
C TRP A 204 8.56 -11.16 -18.04
N GLY A 205 8.86 -10.21 -17.14
CA GLY A 205 10.11 -10.13 -16.37
C GLY A 205 10.29 -11.19 -15.27
N VAL A 206 9.66 -12.35 -15.43
CA VAL A 206 9.49 -13.38 -14.38
C VAL A 206 9.97 -14.75 -14.90
N GLY A 207 10.31 -15.67 -13.99
CA GLY A 207 10.72 -17.03 -14.34
C GLY A 207 11.91 -17.07 -15.31
N THR A 208 11.86 -17.95 -16.33
CA THR A 208 12.96 -18.15 -17.29
C THR A 208 13.24 -16.95 -18.19
N GLN A 209 12.32 -15.99 -18.27
CA GLN A 209 12.51 -14.76 -19.05
C GLN A 209 13.00 -13.58 -18.20
N ALA A 210 13.04 -13.72 -16.87
CA ALA A 210 13.44 -12.63 -15.97
C ALA A 210 14.84 -12.09 -16.28
N ASP A 211 15.83 -12.98 -16.46
CA ASP A 211 17.19 -12.59 -16.84
C ASP A 211 17.22 -11.92 -18.21
N ALA A 212 16.48 -12.44 -19.19
CA ALA A 212 16.45 -11.89 -20.54
C ALA A 212 15.82 -10.48 -20.57
N VAL A 213 14.74 -10.27 -19.81
CA VAL A 213 14.06 -8.97 -19.67
C VAL A 213 14.96 -7.97 -18.94
N ARG A 214 15.60 -8.40 -17.85
CA ARG A 214 16.59 -7.57 -17.13
C ARG A 214 17.75 -7.17 -18.04
N GLN A 215 18.40 -8.14 -18.68
CA GLN A 215 19.51 -7.88 -19.59
C GLN A 215 19.10 -6.96 -20.74
N ALA A 216 17.94 -7.18 -21.36
CA ALA A 216 17.46 -6.31 -22.41
C ALA A 216 17.16 -4.88 -21.91
N THR A 217 16.62 -4.74 -20.71
CA THR A 217 16.40 -3.43 -20.08
C THR A 217 17.73 -2.74 -19.78
N ASP A 218 18.71 -3.47 -19.24
CA ASP A 218 20.05 -2.97 -18.96
C ASP A 218 20.79 -2.54 -20.23
N GLU A 219 20.64 -3.28 -21.33
CA GLU A 219 21.12 -2.92 -22.67
C GLU A 219 20.50 -1.61 -23.17
N LEU A 220 19.16 -1.46 -23.05
CA LEU A 220 18.47 -0.22 -23.41
C LEU A 220 18.94 0.97 -22.56
N ILE A 221 19.15 0.75 -21.26
CA ILE A 221 19.72 1.76 -20.35
C ILE A 221 21.13 2.12 -20.81
N ALA A 222 21.98 1.14 -21.11
CA ALA A 222 23.36 1.33 -21.54
C ALA A 222 23.47 2.10 -22.87
N ILE A 223 22.55 1.86 -23.80
CA ILE A 223 22.42 2.64 -25.05
C ILE A 223 21.98 4.07 -24.73
N GLY A 224 21.00 4.25 -23.85
CA GLY A 224 20.58 5.56 -23.36
C GLY A 224 19.74 6.34 -24.37
N LYS A 225 20.18 7.55 -24.76
CA LYS A 225 19.36 8.49 -25.56
C LYS A 225 18.88 7.90 -26.90
N PRO A 226 19.73 7.24 -27.72
CA PRO A 226 19.28 6.68 -28.99
C PRO A 226 18.15 5.66 -28.81
N ALA A 227 18.24 4.83 -27.76
CA ALA A 227 17.18 3.88 -27.42
C ALA A 227 15.90 4.61 -27.02
N LEU A 228 15.98 5.60 -26.12
CA LEU A 228 14.79 6.34 -25.69
C LEU A 228 14.14 7.12 -26.85
N GLU A 229 14.93 7.75 -27.72
CA GLU A 229 14.43 8.48 -28.90
C GLU A 229 13.63 7.55 -29.82
N TRP A 230 14.19 6.38 -30.13
CA TRP A 230 13.52 5.38 -30.94
C TRP A 230 12.26 4.83 -30.25
N MET A 231 12.33 4.51 -28.95
CA MET A 231 11.18 3.99 -28.17
C MET A 231 10.03 4.99 -28.18
N LEU A 232 10.31 6.27 -27.92
CA LEU A 232 9.30 7.32 -27.90
C LEU A 232 8.66 7.52 -29.27
N ARG A 233 9.45 7.48 -30.35
CA ARG A 233 8.95 7.69 -31.72
C ARG A 233 8.15 6.52 -32.26
N GLU A 234 8.63 5.30 -32.06
CA GLU A 234 8.08 4.10 -32.72
C GLU A 234 7.11 3.30 -31.84
N LYS A 235 7.25 3.36 -30.50
CA LYS A 235 6.58 2.42 -29.59
C LYS A 235 5.60 3.06 -28.62
N LEU A 236 5.76 4.34 -28.30
CA LEU A 236 4.93 4.99 -27.28
C LEU A 236 3.43 4.92 -27.58
N ALA A 237 3.04 5.04 -28.85
CA ALA A 237 1.64 5.02 -29.27
C ALA A 237 0.96 3.63 -29.13
N SER A 238 1.74 2.54 -29.08
CA SER A 238 1.24 1.17 -28.94
C SER A 238 1.69 0.50 -27.64
N ALA A 239 2.35 1.24 -26.74
CA ALA A 239 2.87 0.71 -25.50
C ALA A 239 1.73 0.27 -24.55
N ASP A 240 1.87 -0.93 -24.00
CA ASP A 240 1.03 -1.47 -22.94
C ASP A 240 1.72 -1.33 -21.57
N ARG A 241 1.11 -1.88 -20.52
CA ARG A 241 1.63 -1.75 -19.14
C ARG A 241 3.03 -2.35 -18.97
N LEU A 242 3.35 -3.45 -19.64
CA LEU A 242 4.66 -4.11 -19.55
C LEU A 242 5.71 -3.29 -20.29
N SER A 243 5.37 -2.87 -21.51
CA SER A 243 6.25 -2.04 -22.34
C SER A 243 6.60 -0.71 -21.67
N LEU A 244 5.64 -0.09 -20.96
CA LEU A 244 5.89 1.15 -20.22
C LEU A 244 6.96 1.01 -19.12
N ARG A 245 7.18 -0.18 -18.55
CA ARG A 245 8.26 -0.42 -17.57
C ARG A 245 9.64 -0.16 -18.17
N ALA A 246 9.85 -0.56 -19.42
CA ALA A 246 11.11 -0.30 -20.14
C ALA A 246 11.33 1.20 -20.35
N PHE A 247 10.28 1.96 -20.70
CA PHE A 247 10.35 3.42 -20.76
C PHE A 247 10.71 4.02 -19.39
N GLU A 248 10.06 3.58 -18.32
CA GLU A 248 10.32 4.07 -16.97
C GLU A 248 11.77 3.84 -16.54
N ALA A 249 12.33 2.67 -16.85
CA ALA A 249 13.71 2.32 -16.55
C ALA A 249 14.69 3.24 -17.29
N VAL A 250 14.52 3.41 -18.60
CA VAL A 250 15.41 4.23 -19.44
C VAL A 250 15.27 5.72 -19.11
N ILE A 251 14.03 6.24 -18.97
CA ILE A 251 13.78 7.63 -18.54
C ILE A 251 14.37 7.89 -17.16
N GLY A 252 14.20 6.95 -16.23
CA GLY A 252 14.75 6.99 -14.88
C GLY A 252 16.28 7.09 -14.86
N ALA A 253 16.95 6.30 -15.69
CA ALA A 253 18.39 6.30 -15.82
C ALA A 253 18.94 7.57 -16.50
N LEU A 254 18.20 8.16 -17.43
CA LEU A 254 18.58 9.37 -18.17
C LEU A 254 18.23 10.69 -17.47
N LYS A 255 17.74 10.68 -16.22
CA LYS A 255 17.31 11.93 -15.54
C LYS A 255 18.46 12.95 -15.48
N PRO A 256 18.21 14.24 -15.79
CA PRO A 256 16.91 14.86 -16.13
C PRO A 256 16.52 14.75 -17.62
N GLU A 257 17.46 14.43 -18.50
CA GLU A 257 17.28 14.48 -19.95
C GLU A 257 16.19 13.55 -20.50
N GLY A 258 15.99 12.38 -19.89
CA GLY A 258 14.91 11.48 -20.29
C GLY A 258 13.51 12.11 -20.15
N GLY A 259 13.33 13.00 -19.17
CA GLY A 259 12.10 13.78 -19.01
C GLY A 259 11.91 14.82 -20.11
N ALA A 260 12.99 15.52 -20.48
CA ALA A 260 12.98 16.48 -21.58
C ALA A 260 12.66 15.82 -22.93
N MET A 261 13.13 14.58 -23.15
CA MET A 261 12.79 13.80 -24.35
C MET A 261 11.32 13.37 -24.38
N LEU A 262 10.70 13.09 -23.23
CA LEU A 262 9.28 12.75 -23.13
C LEU A 262 8.37 13.97 -23.35
N ALA A 263 8.82 15.17 -22.98
CA ALA A 263 7.99 16.38 -22.92
C ALA A 263 7.18 16.69 -24.20
N PRO A 264 7.73 16.58 -25.43
CA PRO A 264 6.98 16.83 -26.66
C PRO A 264 5.74 15.93 -26.82
N TYR A 265 5.78 14.71 -26.27
CA TYR A 265 4.72 13.71 -26.40
C TYR A 265 3.51 13.98 -25.49
N LEU A 266 3.66 14.82 -24.46
CA LEU A 266 2.58 15.21 -23.55
C LEU A 266 1.48 16.03 -24.22
N SER A 267 1.80 16.62 -25.37
CA SER A 267 0.89 17.39 -26.24
C SER A 267 0.71 16.71 -27.60
N SER A 268 1.04 15.42 -27.74
CA SER A 268 0.89 14.69 -29.01
C SER A 268 -0.55 14.75 -29.51
N ALA A 269 -0.74 14.89 -30.82
CA ALA A 269 -2.07 14.81 -31.45
C ALA A 269 -2.67 13.39 -31.33
N LYS A 270 -1.83 12.35 -31.24
CA LYS A 270 -2.27 10.97 -31.10
C LYS A 270 -2.69 10.70 -29.65
N SER A 271 -3.96 10.32 -29.47
CA SER A 271 -4.57 10.14 -28.15
C SER A 271 -3.84 9.11 -27.27
N THR A 272 -3.48 7.95 -27.80
CA THR A 272 -2.82 6.88 -27.02
C THR A 272 -1.39 7.25 -26.63
N GLU A 273 -0.66 7.88 -27.55
CA GLU A 273 0.70 8.37 -27.32
C GLU A 273 0.71 9.41 -26.19
N ARG A 274 -0.22 10.37 -26.25
CA ARG A 274 -0.42 11.38 -25.22
C ARG A 274 -0.79 10.76 -23.86
N GLU A 275 -1.68 9.77 -23.85
CA GLU A 275 -2.07 9.06 -22.63
C GLU A 275 -0.89 8.35 -21.97
N ASN A 276 -0.12 7.58 -22.75
CA ASN A 276 1.07 6.90 -22.27
C ASN A 276 2.15 7.88 -21.79
N ALA A 277 2.34 9.00 -22.51
CA ALA A 277 3.26 10.05 -22.07
C ALA A 277 2.87 10.62 -20.70
N TRP A 278 1.59 10.87 -20.44
CA TRP A 278 1.12 11.34 -19.14
C TRP A 278 1.26 10.31 -18.02
N ARG A 279 1.11 9.01 -18.32
CA ARG A 279 1.38 7.93 -17.34
C ARG A 279 2.86 7.94 -16.93
N LEU A 280 3.77 8.01 -17.90
CA LEU A 280 5.22 8.08 -17.68
C LEU A 280 5.63 9.36 -16.95
N ALA A 281 5.07 10.51 -17.34
CA ALA A 281 5.35 11.78 -16.67
C ALA A 281 4.95 11.73 -15.20
N ARG A 282 3.78 11.14 -14.88
CA ARG A 282 3.33 10.92 -13.50
C ARG A 282 4.27 10.00 -12.73
N SER A 283 4.61 8.83 -13.26
CA SER A 283 5.44 7.85 -12.53
C SER A 283 6.87 8.35 -12.31
N GLN A 284 7.41 9.09 -13.27
CA GLN A 284 8.77 9.64 -13.21
C GLN A 284 8.86 11.06 -12.64
N ALA A 285 7.73 11.67 -12.28
CA ALA A 285 7.62 13.06 -11.80
C ALA A 285 8.32 14.08 -12.74
N VAL A 286 8.11 13.94 -14.04
CA VAL A 286 8.79 14.74 -15.08
C VAL A 286 8.39 16.23 -14.96
N PRO A 287 9.32 17.15 -14.64
CA PRO A 287 8.98 18.55 -14.36
C PRO A 287 8.48 19.32 -15.58
N GLU A 288 8.95 18.99 -16.79
CA GLU A 288 8.58 19.63 -18.06
C GLU A 288 7.07 19.53 -18.35
N ALA A 289 6.39 18.52 -17.78
CA ALA A 289 4.95 18.34 -17.89
C ALA A 289 4.14 19.52 -17.33
N ALA A 290 4.74 20.40 -16.52
CA ALA A 290 4.13 21.64 -16.06
C ALA A 290 3.58 22.49 -17.21
N THR A 291 4.30 22.54 -18.33
CA THR A 291 3.93 23.34 -19.51
C THR A 291 2.71 22.81 -20.26
N ALA A 292 2.41 21.52 -20.13
CA ALA A 292 1.28 20.86 -20.77
C ALA A 292 0.12 20.58 -19.80
N LEU A 293 0.24 20.99 -18.53
CA LEU A 293 -0.68 20.59 -17.46
C LEU A 293 -2.13 20.94 -17.75
N ASP A 294 -2.42 22.15 -18.24
CA ASP A 294 -3.80 22.56 -18.52
C ASP A 294 -4.45 21.68 -19.60
N ALA A 295 -3.69 21.34 -20.65
CA ALA A 295 -4.15 20.43 -21.70
C ALA A 295 -4.35 19.00 -21.15
N GLY A 296 -3.43 18.53 -20.30
CA GLY A 296 -3.52 17.22 -19.64
C GLY A 296 -4.71 17.11 -18.68
N LEU A 297 -5.05 18.18 -17.97
CA LEU A 297 -6.22 18.22 -17.09
C LEU A 297 -7.52 18.25 -17.90
N ALA A 298 -7.56 18.99 -19.01
CA ALA A 298 -8.74 19.12 -19.85
C ALA A 298 -9.17 17.79 -20.51
N ASP A 299 -8.22 16.98 -20.99
CA ASP A 299 -8.48 15.72 -21.68
C ASP A 299 -8.87 14.59 -20.71
N PRO A 300 -10.09 14.00 -20.82
CA PRO A 300 -10.54 12.93 -19.94
C PRO A 300 -9.59 11.72 -19.85
N LYS A 301 -8.87 11.38 -20.93
CA LYS A 301 -7.98 10.21 -20.95
C LYS A 301 -6.69 10.42 -20.17
N THR A 302 -6.22 11.66 -20.08
CA THR A 302 -4.97 12.00 -19.41
C THR A 302 -5.19 12.66 -18.05
N ARG A 303 -6.41 13.13 -17.77
CA ARG A 303 -6.81 13.85 -16.55
C ARG A 303 -6.33 13.19 -15.26
N LEU A 304 -6.59 11.91 -15.05
CA LEU A 304 -6.18 11.23 -13.81
C LEU A 304 -4.66 11.16 -13.65
N SER A 305 -3.94 10.97 -14.75
CA SER A 305 -2.48 11.01 -14.75
C SER A 305 -1.96 12.42 -14.48
N ALA A 306 -2.57 13.44 -15.06
CA ALA A 306 -2.23 14.85 -14.82
C ALA A 306 -2.52 15.29 -13.37
N VAL A 307 -3.65 14.88 -12.79
CA VAL A 307 -3.97 15.09 -11.36
C VAL A 307 -2.93 14.40 -10.47
N GLY A 308 -2.62 13.13 -10.76
CA GLY A 308 -1.61 12.38 -10.01
C GLY A 308 -0.22 13.01 -10.12
N TRP A 309 0.16 13.50 -11.30
CA TRP A 309 1.40 14.24 -11.52
C TRP A 309 1.42 15.53 -10.71
N ALA A 310 0.36 16.34 -10.75
CA ALA A 310 0.27 17.60 -10.00
C ALA A 310 0.43 17.38 -8.49
N GLY A 311 -0.15 16.28 -7.97
CA GLY A 311 0.05 15.86 -6.59
C GLY A 311 1.50 15.49 -6.28
N ALA A 312 2.13 14.68 -7.12
CA ALA A 312 3.51 14.20 -6.94
C ALA A 312 4.55 15.32 -7.04
N THR A 313 4.35 16.29 -7.94
CA THR A 313 5.26 17.43 -8.16
C THR A 313 4.89 18.67 -7.37
N LYS A 314 3.81 18.62 -6.57
CA LYS A 314 3.27 19.75 -5.81
C LYS A 314 2.94 20.96 -6.69
N ALA A 315 2.39 20.73 -7.88
CA ALA A 315 2.08 21.78 -8.85
C ALA A 315 0.94 22.69 -8.35
N GLY A 316 1.31 23.83 -7.76
CA GLY A 316 0.36 24.80 -7.21
C GLY A 316 -0.63 25.39 -8.23
N SER A 317 -0.24 25.46 -9.50
CA SER A 317 -1.12 25.96 -10.59
C SER A 317 -2.37 25.09 -10.80
N ALA A 318 -2.34 23.81 -10.44
CA ALA A 318 -3.49 22.91 -10.56
C ALA A 318 -4.56 23.14 -9.48
N VAL A 319 -4.21 23.78 -8.35
CA VAL A 319 -5.05 23.83 -7.15
C VAL A 319 -6.46 24.35 -7.41
N PRO A 320 -6.69 25.45 -8.16
CA PRO A 320 -8.05 25.93 -8.43
C PRO A 320 -8.93 24.87 -9.11
N ARG A 321 -8.38 24.14 -10.08
CA ARG A 321 -9.11 23.09 -10.81
C ARG A 321 -9.35 21.86 -9.95
N LEU A 322 -8.36 21.45 -9.16
CA LEU A 322 -8.50 20.32 -8.24
C LEU A 322 -9.57 20.60 -7.18
N VAL A 323 -9.66 21.84 -6.68
CA VAL A 323 -10.69 22.27 -5.73
C VAL A 323 -12.09 22.18 -6.35
N GLU A 324 -12.25 22.65 -7.60
CA GLU A 324 -13.51 22.55 -8.34
C GLU A 324 -13.97 21.09 -8.45
N TRP A 325 -13.08 20.19 -8.90
CA TRP A 325 -13.41 18.78 -9.12
C TRP A 325 -13.53 17.95 -7.85
N ALA A 326 -12.86 18.32 -6.76
CA ALA A 326 -13.04 17.66 -5.47
C ALA A 326 -14.49 17.76 -4.95
N GLY A 327 -15.24 18.78 -5.39
CA GLY A 327 -16.66 18.96 -5.07
C GLY A 327 -17.64 18.51 -6.15
N GLY A 328 -17.18 17.88 -7.22
CA GLY A 328 -18.02 17.42 -8.34
C GLY A 328 -18.64 16.03 -8.13
N ASP A 329 -19.43 15.59 -9.12
CA ASP A 329 -20.18 14.33 -9.06
C ASP A 329 -19.33 13.09 -9.38
N ASP A 330 -18.21 13.24 -10.10
CA ASP A 330 -17.29 12.14 -10.39
C ASP A 330 -16.47 11.79 -9.14
N ARG A 331 -16.93 10.76 -8.42
CA ARG A 331 -16.31 10.26 -7.19
C ARG A 331 -14.84 9.90 -7.36
N THR A 332 -14.48 9.24 -8.46
CA THR A 332 -13.11 8.76 -8.70
C THR A 332 -12.17 9.95 -8.89
N LEU A 333 -12.60 10.91 -9.70
CA LEU A 333 -11.85 12.15 -9.92
C LEU A 333 -11.77 12.99 -8.64
N ALA A 334 -12.85 13.10 -7.88
CA ALA A 334 -12.89 13.86 -6.63
C ALA A 334 -11.91 13.31 -5.59
N LEU A 335 -11.86 11.98 -5.41
CA LEU A 335 -10.89 11.33 -4.52
C LEU A 335 -9.45 11.52 -4.97
N ALA A 336 -9.18 11.42 -6.28
CA ALA A 336 -7.86 11.70 -6.85
C ALA A 336 -7.44 13.16 -6.61
N CYS A 337 -8.37 14.11 -6.76
CA CYS A 337 -8.12 15.53 -6.49
C CYS A 337 -7.83 15.78 -5.01
N LEU A 338 -8.59 15.19 -4.09
CA LEU A 338 -8.33 15.30 -2.65
C LEU A 338 -6.96 14.73 -2.25
N ALA A 339 -6.55 13.60 -2.85
CA ALA A 339 -5.22 13.04 -2.65
C ALA A 339 -4.12 13.98 -3.18
N ALA A 340 -4.31 14.57 -4.37
CA ALA A 340 -3.38 15.54 -4.95
C ALA A 340 -3.30 16.82 -4.11
N LEU A 341 -4.43 17.36 -3.66
CA LEU A 341 -4.50 18.55 -2.79
C LEU A 341 -3.79 18.31 -1.46
N ARG A 342 -3.92 17.13 -0.86
CA ARG A 342 -3.16 16.73 0.33
C ARG A 342 -1.65 16.78 0.09
N SER A 343 -1.19 16.23 -1.04
CA SER A 343 0.23 16.20 -1.38
C SER A 343 0.79 17.60 -1.69
N ILE A 344 0.00 18.44 -2.37
CA ILE A 344 0.36 19.84 -2.68
C ILE A 344 0.42 20.68 -1.40
N GLY A 345 -0.57 20.55 -0.51
CA GLY A 345 -0.62 21.29 0.75
C GLY A 345 -0.82 22.80 0.60
N SER A 346 -1.59 23.24 -0.41
CA SER A 346 -1.88 24.66 -0.65
C SER A 346 -3.03 25.18 0.23
N PRO A 347 -2.85 26.30 0.97
CA PRO A 347 -3.91 26.93 1.75
C PRO A 347 -5.16 27.32 0.94
N GLN A 348 -5.02 27.52 -0.38
CA GLN A 348 -6.16 27.83 -1.25
C GLN A 348 -7.23 26.73 -1.25
N ALA A 349 -6.87 25.49 -0.91
CA ALA A 349 -7.79 24.37 -0.84
C ALA A 349 -8.63 24.35 0.46
N ILE A 350 -8.22 25.08 1.51
CA ILE A 350 -8.82 25.01 2.86
C ILE A 350 -10.36 25.17 2.82
N PRO A 351 -10.96 26.17 2.13
CA PRO A 351 -12.41 26.33 2.15
C PRO A 351 -13.16 25.10 1.62
N ALA A 352 -12.67 24.49 0.55
CA ALA A 352 -13.26 23.29 -0.04
C ALA A 352 -13.03 22.06 0.84
N LEU A 353 -11.82 21.91 1.39
CA LEU A 353 -11.51 20.83 2.33
C LEU A 353 -12.40 20.89 3.59
N ARG A 354 -12.64 22.09 4.14
CA ARG A 354 -13.55 22.28 5.29
C ARG A 354 -14.98 21.87 4.96
N LYS A 355 -15.48 22.21 3.76
CA LYS A 355 -16.81 21.78 3.29
C LYS A 355 -16.90 20.26 3.15
N LEU A 356 -15.90 19.63 2.53
CA LEU A 356 -15.89 18.19 2.25
C LEU A 356 -15.61 17.34 3.49
N ALA A 357 -14.90 17.87 4.49
CA ALA A 357 -14.62 17.20 5.75
C ALA A 357 -15.89 16.91 6.59
N VAL A 358 -17.04 17.48 6.23
CA VAL A 358 -18.35 17.20 6.87
C VAL A 358 -19.37 16.58 5.90
N ALA A 359 -18.94 16.21 4.69
CA ALA A 359 -19.79 15.61 3.68
C ALA A 359 -20.42 14.29 4.15
N GLU A 360 -21.60 13.97 3.61
CA GLU A 360 -22.26 12.69 3.88
C GLU A 360 -21.47 11.49 3.33
N ASP A 361 -20.83 11.66 2.17
CA ASP A 361 -19.99 10.62 1.61
C ASP A 361 -18.76 10.38 2.50
N LEU A 362 -18.67 9.16 3.05
CA LEU A 362 -17.59 8.75 3.94
C LEU A 362 -16.21 8.82 3.27
N GLY A 363 -16.11 8.48 1.98
CA GLY A 363 -14.84 8.46 1.25
C GLY A 363 -14.28 9.86 1.05
N LEU A 364 -15.12 10.77 0.54
CA LEU A 364 -14.77 12.19 0.39
C LEU A 364 -14.47 12.83 1.73
N ARG A 365 -15.27 12.52 2.76
CA ARG A 365 -15.03 13.01 4.12
C ARG A 365 -13.66 12.59 4.65
N LYS A 366 -13.32 11.30 4.61
CA LYS A 366 -12.03 10.79 5.12
C LYS A 366 -10.85 11.36 4.33
N ALA A 367 -10.98 11.47 3.01
CA ALA A 367 -9.93 12.08 2.16
C ALA A 367 -9.74 13.58 2.46
N ALA A 368 -10.83 14.33 2.66
CA ALA A 368 -10.78 15.74 3.01
C ALA A 368 -10.24 15.99 4.43
N VAL A 369 -10.60 15.16 5.41
CA VAL A 369 -10.00 15.19 6.77
C VAL A 369 -8.49 14.96 6.70
N ALA A 370 -8.04 13.95 5.94
CA ALA A 370 -6.62 13.67 5.76
C ALA A 370 -5.86 14.79 5.02
N ALA A 371 -6.54 15.49 4.10
CA ALA A 371 -5.98 16.67 3.44
C ALA A 371 -5.92 17.88 4.37
N LEU A 372 -6.97 18.14 5.15
CA LEU A 372 -7.05 19.26 6.09
C LEU A 372 -6.08 19.10 7.27
N ALA A 373 -5.71 17.88 7.63
CA ALA A 373 -4.67 17.58 8.62
C ALA A 373 -3.29 18.16 8.27
N ARG A 374 -3.05 18.53 6.99
CA ARG A 374 -1.85 19.29 6.59
C ARG A 374 -1.85 20.74 7.10
N PHE A 375 -2.98 21.21 7.62
CA PHE A 375 -3.18 22.53 8.23
C PHE A 375 -3.73 22.35 9.66
N PRO A 376 -2.86 22.02 10.64
CA PRO A 376 -3.31 21.62 11.97
C PRO A 376 -4.18 22.67 12.69
N ASP A 377 -3.91 23.96 12.49
CA ASP A 377 -4.71 25.05 13.07
C ASP A 377 -6.13 25.10 12.49
N GLU A 378 -6.28 24.81 11.20
CA GLU A 378 -7.59 24.74 10.54
C GLU A 378 -8.38 23.51 10.96
N ALA A 379 -7.69 22.36 11.08
CA ALA A 379 -8.29 21.13 11.58
C ALA A 379 -8.73 21.28 13.04
N LEU A 380 -7.92 21.93 13.90
CA LEU A 380 -8.26 22.29 15.27
C LEU A 380 -9.48 23.23 15.32
N SER A 381 -9.46 24.30 14.52
CA SER A 381 -10.54 25.28 14.44
C SER A 381 -11.86 24.63 14.04
N LEU A 382 -11.87 23.83 12.95
CA LEU A 382 -13.08 23.14 12.50
C LEU A 382 -13.53 22.08 13.50
N GLY A 383 -12.61 21.25 13.99
CA GLY A 383 -12.91 20.18 14.93
C GLY A 383 -13.54 20.68 16.23
N THR A 384 -13.06 21.82 16.73
CA THR A 384 -13.62 22.52 17.90
C THR A 384 -15.02 23.06 17.61
N ALA A 385 -15.22 23.72 16.46
CA ALA A 385 -16.52 24.28 16.09
C ALA A 385 -17.62 23.20 15.95
N LEU A 386 -17.25 22.01 15.51
CA LEU A 386 -18.17 20.87 15.39
C LEU A 386 -18.58 20.26 16.73
N GLN A 387 -17.86 20.53 17.82
CA GLN A 387 -18.25 20.05 19.16
C GLN A 387 -19.56 20.67 19.65
N GLN A 388 -19.97 21.81 19.10
CA GLN A 388 -21.22 22.51 19.43
C GLN A 388 -22.41 22.10 18.55
N ARG A 389 -22.30 20.99 17.82
CA ARG A 389 -23.29 20.52 16.84
C ARG A 389 -23.88 19.17 17.25
N GLY A 390 -24.56 18.49 16.31
CA GLY A 390 -25.15 17.17 16.52
C GLY A 390 -24.09 16.07 16.71
N ILE A 391 -24.53 14.88 17.15
CA ILE A 391 -23.61 13.79 17.49
C ILE A 391 -22.70 13.38 16.32
N ARG A 392 -23.23 13.40 15.09
CA ARG A 392 -22.48 13.10 13.85
C ARG A 392 -21.33 14.10 13.69
N GLU A 393 -21.62 15.39 13.80
CA GLU A 393 -20.65 16.46 13.67
C GLU A 393 -19.63 16.41 14.81
N GLN A 394 -20.05 16.14 16.05
CA GLN A 394 -19.16 16.00 17.20
C GLN A 394 -18.12 14.91 16.97
N ARG A 395 -18.53 13.74 16.45
CA ARG A 395 -17.62 12.64 16.08
C ARG A 395 -16.64 13.03 14.98
N ILE A 396 -17.13 13.68 13.91
CA ILE A 396 -16.27 14.21 12.84
C ILE A 396 -15.27 15.23 13.42
N GLY A 397 -15.71 16.05 14.37
CA GLY A 397 -14.85 17.00 15.06
C GLY A 397 -13.74 16.31 15.86
N ILE A 398 -14.03 15.20 16.54
CA ILE A 398 -13.03 14.38 17.24
C ILE A 398 -12.03 13.80 16.23
N GLU A 399 -12.49 13.26 15.10
CA GLU A 399 -11.61 12.75 14.04
C GLU A 399 -10.67 13.84 13.50
N LEU A 400 -11.17 15.06 13.28
CA LEU A 400 -10.38 16.20 12.82
C LEU A 400 -9.33 16.64 13.84
N LEU A 401 -9.70 16.69 15.13
CA LEU A 401 -8.79 17.02 16.22
C LEU A 401 -7.68 15.98 16.34
N ALA A 402 -8.02 14.69 16.22
CA ALA A 402 -7.04 13.61 16.22
C ALA A 402 -6.10 13.70 15.02
N ALA A 403 -6.64 13.97 13.82
CA ALA A 403 -5.86 14.13 12.61
C ALA A 403 -4.95 15.38 12.63
N ALA A 404 -5.33 16.45 13.35
CA ALA A 404 -4.49 17.63 13.54
C ALA A 404 -3.20 17.30 14.32
N GLY A 405 -3.28 16.35 15.27
CA GLY A 405 -2.13 15.82 16.00
C GLY A 405 -1.40 16.80 16.93
N THR A 406 -1.88 18.04 17.10
CA THR A 406 -1.30 19.01 18.04
C THR A 406 -1.70 18.68 19.47
N ASP A 407 -0.87 19.03 20.45
CA ASP A 407 -1.18 18.77 21.87
C ASP A 407 -2.50 19.43 22.30
N ALA A 408 -2.79 20.63 21.79
CA ALA A 408 -4.06 21.31 22.03
C ALA A 408 -5.26 20.53 21.47
N ALA A 409 -5.15 19.99 20.25
CA ALA A 409 -6.20 19.20 19.64
C ALA A 409 -6.39 17.85 20.35
N LEU A 410 -5.29 17.18 20.69
CA LEU A 410 -5.33 15.90 21.38
C LEU A 410 -5.85 16.01 22.81
N ALA A 411 -5.61 17.14 23.50
CA ALA A 411 -6.24 17.41 24.79
C ALA A 411 -7.78 17.44 24.71
N LEU A 412 -8.33 18.01 23.61
CA LEU A 412 -9.78 17.99 23.37
C LEU A 412 -10.29 16.57 23.06
N VAL A 413 -9.53 15.77 22.31
CA VAL A 413 -9.88 14.34 22.08
C VAL A 413 -9.87 13.57 23.41
N VAL A 414 -8.88 13.79 24.27
CA VAL A 414 -8.82 13.18 25.61
C VAL A 414 -10.03 13.58 26.46
N SER A 415 -10.46 14.85 26.41
CA SER A 415 -11.66 15.29 27.14
C SER A 415 -12.94 14.58 26.71
N ALA A 416 -13.00 14.11 25.45
CA ALA A 416 -14.16 13.37 24.95
C ALA A 416 -14.28 11.95 25.54
N LEU A 417 -13.22 11.42 26.17
CA LEU A 417 -13.29 10.17 26.95
C LEU A 417 -14.22 10.30 28.16
N ASP A 418 -14.40 11.50 28.71
CA ASP A 418 -15.28 11.76 29.86
C ASP A 418 -16.70 12.18 29.44
N SER A 419 -17.03 12.10 28.15
CA SER A 419 -18.35 12.47 27.62
C SER A 419 -19.47 11.61 28.20
N ALA A 420 -20.60 12.22 28.55
CA ALA A 420 -21.82 11.49 28.91
C ALA A 420 -22.35 10.62 27.75
N LYS A 421 -22.05 10.99 26.50
CA LYS A 421 -22.47 10.27 25.29
C LYS A 421 -21.46 9.17 24.91
N PRO A 422 -21.88 7.89 24.85
CA PRO A 422 -20.98 6.77 24.56
C PRO A 422 -20.34 6.84 23.16
N GLU A 423 -21.04 7.40 22.17
CA GLU A 423 -20.53 7.49 20.80
C GLU A 423 -19.31 8.41 20.70
N LEU A 424 -19.21 9.43 21.56
CA LEU A 424 -18.04 10.31 21.63
C LEU A 424 -16.88 9.65 22.37
N ARG A 425 -17.16 8.90 23.44
CA ARG A 425 -16.14 8.11 24.15
C ARG A 425 -15.53 7.07 23.21
N LEU A 426 -16.38 6.35 22.48
CA LEU A 426 -15.98 5.37 21.47
C LEU A 426 -15.09 5.99 20.39
N GLU A 427 -15.50 7.14 19.84
CA GLU A 427 -14.72 7.84 18.81
C GLU A 427 -13.37 8.33 19.35
N ALA A 428 -13.33 8.85 20.57
CA ALA A 428 -12.10 9.28 21.24
C ALA A 428 -11.14 8.12 21.47
N VAL A 429 -11.62 6.97 21.95
CA VAL A 429 -10.80 5.76 22.13
C VAL A 429 -10.18 5.33 20.79
N ARG A 430 -10.98 5.24 19.72
CA ARG A 430 -10.49 4.87 18.38
C ARG A 430 -9.42 5.83 17.89
N CYS A 431 -9.70 7.13 17.96
CA CYS A 431 -8.80 8.18 17.49
C CYS A 431 -7.47 8.19 18.25
N LEU A 432 -7.49 8.15 19.59
CA LEU A 432 -6.27 8.16 20.41
C LEU A 432 -5.42 6.89 20.19
N THR A 433 -6.07 5.75 19.95
CA THR A 433 -5.38 4.49 19.65
C THR A 433 -4.63 4.54 18.32
N GLU A 434 -5.21 5.18 17.30
CA GLU A 434 -4.56 5.32 15.99
C GLU A 434 -3.46 6.40 15.99
N VAL A 435 -3.58 7.43 16.85
CA VAL A 435 -2.55 8.48 17.00
C VAL A 435 -1.31 7.93 17.69
N ASP A 436 -1.45 7.46 18.93
CA ASP A 436 -0.36 6.86 19.70
C ASP A 436 -0.98 6.05 20.85
N PRO A 437 -1.11 4.73 20.68
CA PRO A 437 -1.82 3.93 21.66
C PRO A 437 -1.05 3.87 22.99
N ALA A 438 0.28 3.99 22.97
CA ALA A 438 1.11 3.95 24.18
C ALA A 438 0.96 5.24 25.01
N ARG A 439 0.97 6.40 24.35
CA ARG A 439 0.81 7.72 25.00
C ARG A 439 -0.51 7.85 25.77
N TYR A 440 -1.59 7.29 25.24
CA TYR A 440 -2.95 7.45 25.79
C TYR A 440 -3.46 6.22 26.56
N ARG A 441 -2.62 5.19 26.75
CA ARG A 441 -2.99 3.93 27.39
C ARG A 441 -3.65 4.14 28.75
N ALA A 442 -3.07 4.99 29.60
CA ALA A 442 -3.56 5.22 30.96
C ALA A 442 -4.95 5.87 30.98
N GLN A 443 -5.20 6.81 30.05
CA GLN A 443 -6.49 7.48 29.90
C GLN A 443 -7.54 6.52 29.35
N ILE A 444 -7.21 5.75 28.32
CA ILE A 444 -8.10 4.75 27.71
C ILE A 444 -8.47 3.64 28.71
N ALA A 445 -7.52 3.19 29.53
CA ALA A 445 -7.74 2.13 30.52
C ALA A 445 -8.80 2.47 31.58
N LYS A 446 -9.06 3.75 31.84
CA LYS A 446 -10.13 4.18 32.77
C LYS A 446 -11.52 3.77 32.31
N LEU A 447 -11.71 3.52 31.02
CA LEU A 447 -12.98 3.12 30.41
C LEU A 447 -13.12 1.58 30.29
N ALA A 448 -12.27 0.79 30.95
CA ALA A 448 -12.35 -0.68 30.89
C ALA A 448 -13.70 -1.23 31.37
N GLU A 449 -14.30 -0.56 32.36
CA GLU A 449 -15.61 -0.87 32.94
C GLU A 449 -16.70 0.13 32.51
N ASP A 450 -16.55 0.75 31.33
CA ASP A 450 -17.54 1.68 30.79
C ASP A 450 -18.94 1.02 30.71
N PRO A 451 -20.04 1.72 31.04
CA PRO A 451 -21.39 1.14 30.96
C PRO A 451 -21.76 0.67 29.55
N ASP A 452 -21.21 1.29 28.51
CA ASP A 452 -21.49 0.95 27.12
C ASP A 452 -20.61 -0.21 26.63
N PRO A 453 -21.20 -1.30 26.10
CA PRO A 453 -20.46 -2.47 25.65
C PRO A 453 -19.52 -2.21 24.47
N ASP A 454 -19.85 -1.29 23.56
CA ASP A 454 -19.03 -0.98 22.39
C ASP A 454 -17.80 -0.18 22.81
N VAL A 455 -17.95 0.71 23.80
CA VAL A 455 -16.82 1.42 24.41
C VAL A 455 -15.88 0.42 25.09
N ARG A 456 -16.39 -0.52 25.89
CA ARG A 456 -15.54 -1.57 26.52
C ARG A 456 -14.80 -2.40 25.47
N LEU A 457 -15.45 -2.78 24.38
CA LEU A 457 -14.82 -3.54 23.30
C LEU A 457 -13.68 -2.75 22.65
N ALA A 458 -13.91 -1.46 22.36
CA ALA A 458 -12.88 -0.59 21.80
C ALA A 458 -11.69 -0.40 22.75
N VAL A 459 -11.94 -0.26 24.05
CA VAL A 459 -10.87 -0.16 25.08
C VAL A 459 -10.04 -1.44 25.12
N ARG A 460 -10.66 -2.63 25.11
CA ARG A 460 -9.93 -3.91 25.08
C ARG A 460 -9.04 -4.03 23.85
N TRP A 461 -9.56 -3.69 22.68
CA TRP A 461 -8.78 -3.65 21.44
C TRP A 461 -7.60 -2.68 21.53
N ALA A 462 -7.83 -1.46 22.05
CA ALA A 462 -6.80 -0.44 22.21
C ALA A 462 -5.67 -0.85 23.17
N LEU A 463 -6.02 -1.43 24.33
CA LEU A 463 -5.04 -1.91 25.31
C LEU A 463 -4.27 -3.14 24.80
N GLY A 464 -4.88 -3.96 23.95
CA GLY A 464 -4.22 -5.05 23.25
C GLY A 464 -3.07 -4.57 22.35
N LYS A 465 -3.19 -3.40 21.72
CA LYS A 465 -2.13 -2.84 20.85
C LYS A 465 -0.87 -2.37 21.59
N THR A 466 -0.93 -2.17 22.91
CA THR A 466 0.20 -1.59 23.69
C THR A 466 0.89 -2.58 24.63
N SER A 467 0.37 -3.80 24.77
CA SER A 467 0.85 -4.79 25.74
C SER A 467 1.98 -5.69 25.20
N GLY A 468 2.59 -5.33 24.07
CA GLY A 468 3.73 -6.03 23.46
C GLY A 468 5.03 -5.22 23.53
N ARG A 469 5.52 -4.95 24.74
CA ARG A 469 6.92 -4.54 24.99
C ARG A 469 7.53 -5.45 26.03
#